data_AF-A0ABC9A7V8-F1
#
_entry.id   AF-A0ABC9A7V8-F1
#
_cell.length_a   1.000
_cell.length_b   1.000
_cell.length_c   1.000
_cell.angle_alpha   90.00
_cell.angle_beta   90.00
_cell.angle_gamma   90.00
#
_symmetry.space_group_name_H-M   'P 1'
#
loop_
_entity.id
_entity.type
_entity.pdbx_description
1 polymer ?
#
loop_
_entity_poly.entity_id
_entity_poly.type
_entity_poly.pdbx_seq_one_letter_code
_entity_poly.pdbx_strand_id
1 'polypeptide(L)'
;MLLKKLRVDPNLADSLYGTTPLHHAAAGGQIKMIEALIENYLCDIEAPDKGGSTPLCFAIAYDQNASLRKLLDHGASVEVESFLGLPIFMAIYRGNTEAVRMLYMKNPNVLNFEMYDFCTPLVAAASCSSTACFKYLVEVGDVNARPLMYKVISCADSEEKALERIEILLNRGVDPNASYDAVTLFEERPIFCAAKRRWKNLVETLLQSTNRVPGIEWTTEGVIQYVNSEAFGTFHKVTRVLHLKDRLLQEIRANHCLAADLICKVLHVDMDMEEWDLYQSLCEIF
;
A
#
# COMPACT_ATOMS: atom_id res chain seq x y z
N MET A 1 18.84 -15.77 -37.03
CA MET A 1 19.23 -15.89 -38.47
C MET A 1 18.54 -14.86 -39.37
N LEU A 2 17.25 -14.55 -39.21
CA LEU A 2 16.57 -13.55 -40.06
C LEU A 2 17.00 -12.08 -39.81
N LEU A 3 17.15 -11.64 -38.56
CA LEU A 3 17.50 -10.24 -38.25
C LEU A 3 18.85 -9.81 -38.84
N LYS A 4 19.90 -10.65 -38.73
CA LYS A 4 21.20 -10.41 -39.40
C LYS A 4 21.07 -10.37 -40.93
N LYS A 5 20.18 -11.20 -41.50
CA LYS A 5 19.96 -11.28 -42.95
C LYS A 5 19.21 -10.06 -43.49
N LEU A 6 18.29 -9.51 -42.70
CA LEU A 6 17.47 -8.35 -43.07
C LEU A 6 18.07 -7.01 -42.63
N ARG A 7 19.18 -6.99 -41.88
CA ARG A 7 19.81 -5.78 -41.31
C ARG A 7 18.81 -4.91 -40.51
N VAL A 8 17.87 -5.56 -39.84
CA VAL A 8 16.89 -4.87 -38.97
C VAL A 8 17.53 -4.66 -37.60
N ASP A 9 17.41 -3.44 -37.08
CA ASP A 9 17.82 -3.11 -35.72
C ASP A 9 16.96 -3.92 -34.73
N PRO A 10 17.56 -4.82 -33.94
CA PRO A 10 16.83 -5.66 -32.99
C PRO A 10 16.29 -4.87 -31.78
N ASN A 11 16.72 -3.61 -31.58
CA ASN A 11 16.18 -2.68 -30.60
C ASN A 11 15.08 -1.77 -31.17
N LEU A 12 14.68 -1.95 -32.43
CA LEU A 12 13.65 -1.12 -33.03
C LEU A 12 12.33 -1.24 -32.26
N ALA A 13 11.95 -0.16 -31.61
CA ALA A 13 10.68 -0.01 -30.95
C ALA A 13 9.56 0.23 -31.97
N ASP A 14 8.39 -0.37 -31.76
CA ASP A 14 7.23 -0.08 -32.60
C ASP A 14 6.70 1.35 -32.36
N SER A 15 5.99 1.89 -33.36
CA SER A 15 5.49 3.27 -33.32
C SER A 15 4.25 3.47 -32.44
N LEU A 16 3.55 2.40 -32.06
CA LEU A 16 2.27 2.46 -31.34
C LEU A 16 2.49 2.53 -29.82
N TYR A 17 3.28 1.61 -29.28
CA TYR A 17 3.53 1.42 -27.84
C TYR A 17 4.99 1.61 -27.45
N GLY A 18 5.90 1.71 -28.41
CA GLY A 18 7.33 1.77 -28.11
C GLY A 18 7.91 0.43 -27.67
N THR A 19 7.22 -0.68 -27.90
CA THR A 19 7.72 -1.99 -27.48
C THR A 19 8.76 -2.53 -28.46
N THR A 20 9.80 -3.14 -27.90
CA THR A 20 10.88 -3.81 -28.66
C THR A 20 10.61 -5.32 -28.78
N PRO A 21 11.31 -6.04 -29.68
CA PRO A 21 11.25 -7.50 -29.74
C PRO A 21 11.49 -8.19 -28.38
N LEU A 22 12.32 -7.60 -27.51
CA LEU A 22 12.61 -8.14 -26.19
C LEU A 22 11.39 -8.06 -25.25
N HIS A 23 10.56 -7.02 -25.35
CA HIS A 23 9.29 -6.93 -24.62
C HIS A 23 8.34 -8.07 -25.01
N HIS A 24 8.17 -8.31 -26.31
CA HIS A 24 7.30 -9.39 -26.80
C HIS A 24 7.84 -10.77 -26.43
N ALA A 25 9.16 -10.96 -26.49
CA ALA A 25 9.79 -12.20 -26.06
C ALA A 25 9.58 -12.46 -24.56
N ALA A 26 9.72 -11.42 -23.73
CA ALA A 26 9.48 -11.47 -22.29
C ALA A 26 8.03 -11.84 -21.96
N ALA A 27 7.06 -11.10 -22.52
CA ALA A 27 5.63 -11.34 -22.33
C ALA A 27 5.16 -12.70 -22.87
N GLY A 28 5.79 -13.21 -23.93
CA GLY A 28 5.44 -14.49 -24.55
C GLY A 28 6.14 -15.71 -23.95
N GLY A 29 6.96 -15.57 -22.90
CA GLY A 29 7.67 -16.71 -22.31
C GLY A 29 8.79 -17.28 -23.21
N GLN A 30 9.27 -16.51 -24.20
CA GLN A 30 10.14 -17.02 -25.27
C GLN A 30 11.61 -17.03 -24.85
N ILE A 31 12.00 -17.93 -23.94
CA ILE A 31 13.34 -17.96 -23.32
C ILE A 31 14.48 -17.96 -24.34
N LYS A 32 14.39 -18.82 -25.37
CA LYS A 32 15.42 -18.89 -26.44
C LYS A 32 15.53 -17.58 -27.23
N MET A 33 14.43 -16.83 -27.36
CA MET A 33 14.44 -15.53 -28.03
C MET A 33 15.06 -14.47 -27.13
N ILE A 34 14.74 -14.47 -25.83
CA ILE A 34 15.37 -13.58 -24.84
C ILE A 34 16.89 -13.78 -24.85
N GLU A 35 17.37 -15.02 -24.72
CA GLU A 35 18.79 -15.37 -24.77
C GLU A 35 19.41 -14.92 -26.10
N ALA A 36 18.75 -15.19 -27.23
CA ALA A 36 19.25 -14.77 -28.52
C ALA A 36 19.38 -13.24 -28.63
N LEU A 37 18.35 -12.49 -28.23
CA LEU A 37 18.31 -11.03 -28.30
C LEU A 37 19.37 -10.37 -27.42
N ILE A 38 19.55 -10.85 -26.19
CA ILE A 38 20.55 -10.29 -25.27
C ILE A 38 21.97 -10.68 -25.70
N GLU A 39 22.24 -11.98 -25.89
CA GLU A 39 23.61 -12.47 -26.07
C GLU A 39 24.15 -12.27 -27.50
N ASN A 40 23.29 -12.41 -28.53
CA ASN A 40 23.75 -12.40 -29.93
C ASN A 40 23.48 -11.08 -30.65
N TYR A 41 22.57 -10.27 -30.13
CA TYR A 41 22.13 -9.02 -30.74
C TYR A 41 22.37 -7.80 -29.85
N LEU A 42 22.85 -8.00 -28.61
CA LEU A 42 23.17 -6.93 -27.66
C LEU A 42 22.01 -5.95 -27.49
N CYS A 43 20.79 -6.50 -27.40
CA CYS A 43 19.61 -5.70 -27.16
C CYS A 43 19.69 -4.98 -25.81
N ASP A 44 19.12 -3.79 -25.75
CA ASP A 44 18.97 -3.06 -24.50
C ASP A 44 17.95 -3.78 -23.61
N ILE A 45 18.44 -4.34 -22.50
CA ILE A 45 17.64 -5.08 -21.53
C ILE A 45 16.70 -4.17 -20.72
N GLU A 46 17.01 -2.87 -20.67
CA GLU A 46 16.23 -1.84 -19.98
C GLU A 46 15.45 -0.95 -20.94
N ALA A 47 15.33 -1.34 -22.22
CA ALA A 47 14.61 -0.57 -23.21
C ALA A 47 13.19 -0.22 -22.69
N PRO A 48 12.83 1.06 -22.54
CA PRO A 48 11.51 1.43 -22.05
C PRO A 48 10.49 1.47 -23.19
N ASP A 49 9.28 0.98 -22.94
CA ASP A 49 8.12 1.30 -23.75
C ASP A 49 7.66 2.76 -23.51
N LYS A 50 6.60 3.21 -24.20
CA LYS A 50 6.06 4.57 -24.02
C LYS A 50 5.57 4.88 -22.60
N GLY A 51 5.26 3.85 -21.80
CA GLY A 51 4.88 3.96 -20.39
C GLY A 51 6.05 3.76 -19.43
N GLY A 52 7.29 3.64 -19.92
CA GLY A 52 8.47 3.38 -19.10
C GLY A 52 8.60 1.92 -18.63
N SER A 53 7.77 1.00 -19.12
CA SER A 53 7.87 -0.41 -18.76
C SER A 53 9.01 -1.08 -19.50
N THR A 54 9.83 -1.84 -18.79
CA THR A 54 10.92 -2.63 -19.36
C THR A 54 10.46 -4.03 -19.76
N PRO A 55 11.27 -4.81 -20.49
CA PRO A 55 10.98 -6.23 -20.73
C PRO A 55 10.75 -7.03 -19.45
N LEU A 56 11.42 -6.67 -18.34
CA LEU A 56 11.21 -7.29 -17.03
C LEU A 56 9.79 -7.03 -16.49
N CYS A 57 9.29 -5.80 -16.64
CA CYS A 57 7.90 -5.45 -16.29
C CYS A 57 6.88 -6.25 -17.13
N PHE A 58 7.17 -6.49 -18.42
CA PHE A 58 6.33 -7.33 -19.28
C PHE A 58 6.32 -8.80 -18.81
N ALA A 59 7.47 -9.36 -18.43
CA ALA A 59 7.50 -10.72 -17.88
C ALA A 59 6.60 -10.85 -16.62
N ILE A 60 6.60 -9.85 -15.74
CA ILE A 60 5.73 -9.82 -14.54
C ILE A 60 4.26 -9.67 -14.92
N ALA A 61 3.93 -8.71 -15.79
CA ALA A 61 2.55 -8.42 -16.19
C ALA A 61 1.86 -9.63 -16.84
N TYR A 62 2.62 -10.45 -17.57
CA TYR A 62 2.14 -11.65 -18.26
C TYR A 62 2.43 -12.96 -17.52
N ASP A 63 2.85 -12.89 -16.24
CA ASP A 63 3.09 -14.05 -15.36
C ASP A 63 4.15 -15.04 -15.88
N GLN A 64 5.14 -14.54 -16.63
CA GLN A 64 6.21 -15.32 -17.26
C GLN A 64 7.42 -15.44 -16.33
N ASN A 65 7.31 -16.22 -15.27
CA ASN A 65 8.37 -16.40 -14.26
C ASN A 65 9.71 -16.88 -14.85
N ALA A 66 9.68 -17.72 -15.89
CA ALA A 66 10.91 -18.16 -16.56
C ALA A 66 11.59 -17.01 -17.33
N SER A 67 10.81 -16.14 -17.99
CA SER A 67 11.34 -14.94 -18.65
C SER A 67 11.91 -13.97 -17.63
N LEU A 68 11.18 -13.73 -16.53
CA LEU A 68 11.62 -12.87 -15.43
C LEU A 68 12.96 -13.34 -14.87
N ARG A 69 13.08 -14.64 -14.56
CA ARG A 69 14.34 -15.24 -14.10
C ARG A 69 15.46 -14.99 -15.09
N LYS A 70 15.23 -15.28 -16.37
CA LYS A 70 16.24 -15.11 -17.41
C LYS A 70 16.71 -13.65 -17.54
N LEU A 71 15.78 -12.69 -17.51
CA LEU A 71 16.12 -11.26 -17.54
C LEU A 71 16.94 -10.85 -16.31
N LEU A 72 16.57 -11.32 -15.12
CA LEU A 72 17.32 -11.07 -13.88
C LEU A 72 18.73 -11.68 -13.91
N ASP A 73 18.88 -12.88 -14.47
CA ASP A 73 20.17 -13.56 -14.66
C ASP A 73 21.09 -12.75 -15.59
N HIS A 74 20.52 -12.08 -16.60
CA HIS A 74 21.23 -11.18 -17.51
C HIS A 74 21.42 -9.76 -16.97
N GLY A 75 21.05 -9.49 -15.71
CA GLY A 75 21.33 -8.23 -15.06
C GLY A 75 20.25 -7.16 -15.20
N ALA A 76 19.02 -7.54 -15.58
CA ALA A 76 17.91 -6.60 -15.59
C ALA A 76 17.70 -5.96 -14.21
N SER A 77 17.47 -4.66 -14.20
CA SER A 77 17.23 -3.87 -13.00
C SER A 77 15.83 -4.16 -12.45
N VAL A 78 15.74 -4.15 -11.12
CA VAL A 78 14.47 -4.29 -10.38
C VAL A 78 13.95 -2.94 -9.90
N GLU A 79 14.61 -1.85 -10.28
CA GLU A 79 14.39 -0.49 -9.78
C GLU A 79 13.90 0.49 -10.86
N VAL A 80 13.72 0.02 -12.10
CA VAL A 80 13.18 0.87 -13.17
C VAL A 80 11.68 1.00 -12.99
N GLU A 81 11.26 2.20 -12.61
CA GLU A 81 9.87 2.56 -12.42
C GLU A 81 9.18 2.84 -13.75
N SER A 82 8.02 2.22 -13.97
CA SER A 82 7.11 2.55 -15.07
C SER A 82 5.87 3.28 -14.56
N PHE A 83 4.96 3.64 -15.45
CA PHE A 83 3.65 4.17 -15.05
C PHE A 83 2.84 3.19 -14.16
N LEU A 84 3.17 1.90 -14.19
CA LEU A 84 2.56 0.86 -13.34
C LEU A 84 3.27 0.71 -11.99
N GLY A 85 4.32 1.50 -11.73
CA GLY A 85 5.16 1.48 -10.55
C GLY A 85 6.40 0.60 -10.70
N LEU A 86 7.07 0.34 -9.58
CA LEU A 86 8.25 -0.54 -9.55
C LEU A 86 7.87 -2.01 -9.75
N PRO A 87 8.76 -2.84 -10.32
CA PRO A 87 8.53 -4.27 -10.56
C PRO A 87 7.98 -5.05 -9.36
N ILE A 88 8.45 -4.72 -8.14
CA ILE A 88 7.99 -5.37 -6.90
C ILE A 88 6.50 -5.14 -6.63
N PHE A 89 6.00 -3.91 -6.81
CA PHE A 89 4.59 -3.59 -6.63
C PHE A 89 3.72 -4.26 -7.70
N MET A 90 4.19 -4.29 -8.96
CA MET A 90 3.52 -5.02 -10.03
C MET A 90 3.35 -6.51 -9.68
N ALA A 91 4.42 -7.17 -9.23
CA ALA A 91 4.37 -8.58 -8.83
C ALA A 91 3.38 -8.83 -7.69
N ILE A 92 3.30 -7.91 -6.73
CA ILE A 92 2.39 -7.97 -5.58
C ILE A 92 0.93 -7.82 -6.01
N TYR A 93 0.61 -6.83 -6.84
CA TYR A 93 -0.75 -6.65 -7.35
C TYR A 93 -1.22 -7.82 -8.22
N ARG A 94 -0.29 -8.48 -8.91
CA ARG A 94 -0.56 -9.73 -9.64
C ARG A 94 -0.71 -10.95 -8.72
N GLY A 95 -0.34 -10.83 -7.44
CA GLY A 95 -0.31 -11.95 -6.50
C GLY A 95 0.75 -13.01 -6.81
N ASN A 96 1.70 -12.71 -7.71
CA ASN A 96 2.73 -13.63 -8.15
C ASN A 96 3.85 -13.70 -7.10
N THR A 97 3.73 -14.68 -6.20
CA THR A 97 4.66 -14.90 -5.08
C THR A 97 6.07 -15.26 -5.57
N GLU A 98 6.18 -15.96 -6.69
CA GLU A 98 7.47 -16.37 -7.25
C GLU A 98 8.22 -15.17 -7.85
N ALA A 99 7.53 -14.26 -8.54
CA ALA A 99 8.11 -13.00 -8.97
C ALA A 99 8.60 -12.17 -7.78
N VAL A 100 7.79 -12.04 -6.71
CA VAL A 100 8.21 -11.34 -5.48
C VAL A 100 9.48 -11.97 -4.89
N ARG A 101 9.56 -13.31 -4.83
CA ARG A 101 10.76 -14.03 -4.37
C ARG A 101 11.97 -13.74 -5.24
N MET A 102 11.84 -13.82 -6.56
CA MET A 102 12.96 -13.57 -7.47
C MET A 102 13.47 -12.12 -7.38
N LEU A 103 12.58 -11.15 -7.29
CA LEU A 103 12.94 -9.74 -7.11
C LEU A 103 13.65 -9.49 -5.78
N TYR A 104 13.13 -10.06 -4.69
CA TYR A 104 13.78 -10.01 -3.37
C TYR A 104 15.17 -10.65 -3.37
N MET A 105 15.32 -11.82 -3.99
CA MET A 105 16.62 -12.51 -4.08
C MET A 105 17.63 -11.73 -4.91
N LYS A 106 17.17 -10.93 -5.89
CA LYS A 106 18.05 -10.04 -6.67
C LYS A 106 18.50 -8.84 -5.86
N ASN A 107 17.58 -8.20 -5.14
CA ASN A 107 17.88 -7.07 -4.27
C ASN A 107 16.89 -7.02 -3.09
N PRO A 108 17.30 -7.37 -1.85
CA PRO A 108 16.43 -7.32 -0.69
C PRO A 108 15.87 -5.93 -0.37
N ASN A 109 16.54 -4.86 -0.78
CA ASN A 109 16.10 -3.47 -0.52
C ASN A 109 14.81 -3.11 -1.25
N VAL A 110 14.39 -3.90 -2.24
CA VAL A 110 13.09 -3.68 -2.92
C VAL A 110 11.91 -3.72 -1.96
N LEU A 111 12.05 -4.35 -0.78
CA LEU A 111 11.03 -4.39 0.26
C LEU A 111 10.87 -3.09 1.05
N ASN A 112 11.83 -2.16 0.92
CA ASN A 112 11.82 -0.87 1.59
C ASN A 112 11.38 0.28 0.66
N PHE A 113 11.06 -0.02 -0.60
CA PHE A 113 10.55 0.99 -1.51
C PHE A 113 9.18 1.48 -1.03
N GLU A 114 8.95 2.77 -1.15
CA GLU A 114 7.68 3.40 -0.77
C GLU A 114 7.08 4.07 -2.00
N MET A 115 5.83 3.71 -2.31
CA MET A 115 5.00 4.49 -3.24
C MET A 115 4.19 5.53 -2.44
N TYR A 116 3.28 6.25 -3.11
CA TYR A 116 2.38 7.21 -2.48
C TYR A 116 1.74 6.67 -1.18
N ASP A 117 1.59 7.54 -0.18
CA ASP A 117 1.05 7.23 1.16
C ASP A 117 1.87 6.21 1.98
N PHE A 118 3.21 6.26 1.89
CA PHE A 118 4.14 5.38 2.64
C PHE A 118 3.85 3.89 2.41
N CYS A 119 3.33 3.56 1.23
CA CYS A 119 2.90 2.21 0.92
C CYS A 119 4.12 1.36 0.55
N THR A 120 4.65 0.63 1.55
CA THR A 120 5.68 -0.40 1.35
C THR A 120 5.10 -1.62 0.64
N PRO A 121 5.92 -2.51 0.06
CA PRO A 121 5.50 -3.79 -0.49
C PRO A 121 4.58 -4.62 0.43
N LEU A 122 4.87 -4.69 1.73
CA LEU A 122 4.01 -5.40 2.66
C LEU A 122 2.65 -4.67 2.85
N VAL A 123 2.64 -3.34 2.90
CA VAL A 123 1.39 -2.55 2.93
C VAL A 123 0.60 -2.75 1.63
N ALA A 124 1.24 -2.77 0.46
CA ALA A 124 0.58 -3.03 -0.83
C ALA A 124 -0.03 -4.44 -0.90
N ALA A 125 0.60 -5.43 -0.25
CA ALA A 125 0.07 -6.78 -0.17
C ALA A 125 -1.25 -6.88 0.62
N ALA A 126 -1.60 -5.89 1.42
CA ALA A 126 -2.93 -5.79 2.04
C ALA A 126 -4.07 -5.85 1.01
N SER A 127 -3.84 -5.37 -0.22
CA SER A 127 -4.80 -5.40 -1.32
C SER A 127 -4.61 -6.57 -2.29
N CYS A 128 -3.53 -7.36 -2.16
CA CYS A 128 -3.31 -8.48 -3.08
C CYS A 128 -4.32 -9.60 -2.83
N SER A 129 -4.67 -10.37 -3.85
CA SER A 129 -5.55 -11.54 -3.71
C SER A 129 -4.82 -12.76 -3.12
N SER A 130 -3.50 -12.82 -3.27
CA SER A 130 -2.70 -13.99 -2.92
C SER A 130 -2.27 -13.97 -1.46
N THR A 131 -2.90 -14.82 -0.63
CA THR A 131 -2.47 -15.04 0.76
C THR A 131 -1.03 -15.56 0.84
N ALA A 132 -0.57 -16.36 -0.13
CA ALA A 132 0.81 -16.83 -0.18
C ALA A 132 1.81 -15.67 -0.34
N CYS A 133 1.48 -14.71 -1.20
CA CYS A 133 2.28 -13.49 -1.38
C CYS A 133 2.33 -12.66 -0.10
N PHE A 134 1.19 -12.46 0.56
CA PHE A 134 1.10 -11.76 1.84
C PHE A 134 1.93 -12.44 2.93
N LYS A 135 1.77 -13.77 3.11
CA LYS A 135 2.53 -14.57 4.09
C LYS A 135 4.04 -14.45 3.87
N TYR A 136 4.49 -14.55 2.62
CA TYR A 136 5.90 -14.38 2.28
C TYR A 136 6.41 -12.99 2.66
N LEU A 137 5.67 -11.93 2.34
CA LEU A 137 6.09 -10.56 2.70
C LEU A 137 6.07 -10.30 4.21
N VAL A 138 5.20 -10.94 4.99
CA VAL A 138 5.25 -10.90 6.47
C VAL A 138 6.49 -11.61 7.01
N GLU A 139 6.97 -12.65 6.32
CA GLU A 139 8.18 -13.37 6.71
C GLU A 139 9.44 -12.52 6.53
N VAL A 140 9.56 -11.84 5.38
CA VAL A 140 10.79 -11.16 4.96
C VAL A 140 10.78 -9.62 5.08
N GLY A 141 9.61 -9.00 5.19
CA GLY A 141 9.44 -7.54 5.20
C GLY A 141 9.31 -6.92 6.59
N ASP A 142 9.34 -5.58 6.65
CA ASP A 142 9.10 -4.84 7.89
C ASP A 142 7.61 -4.80 8.22
N VAL A 143 7.22 -5.59 9.23
CA VAL A 143 5.85 -5.69 9.73
C VAL A 143 5.40 -4.48 10.56
N ASN A 144 6.32 -3.57 10.91
CA ASN A 144 6.00 -2.34 11.61
C ASN A 144 5.74 -1.16 10.66
N ALA A 145 5.81 -1.40 9.35
CA ALA A 145 5.45 -0.41 8.34
C ALA A 145 4.02 0.10 8.57
N ARG A 146 3.83 1.41 8.47
CA ARG A 146 2.54 2.05 8.68
C ARG A 146 2.01 2.54 7.33
N PRO A 147 0.72 2.38 7.02
CA PRO A 147 -0.39 1.95 7.89
C PRO A 147 -0.83 0.47 7.69
N LEU A 148 0.04 -0.53 7.94
CA LEU A 148 -0.20 -1.94 7.57
C LEU A 148 -1.53 -2.56 8.07
N MET A 149 -1.75 -2.63 9.38
CA MET A 149 -2.95 -3.29 9.91
C MET A 149 -4.24 -2.58 9.50
N TYR A 150 -4.23 -1.24 9.50
CA TYR A 150 -5.33 -0.44 8.96
C TYR A 150 -5.63 -0.83 7.52
N LYS A 151 -4.61 -0.87 6.65
CA LYS A 151 -4.77 -1.19 5.22
C LYS A 151 -5.32 -2.58 4.99
N VAL A 152 -4.85 -3.57 5.77
CA VAL A 152 -5.37 -4.95 5.75
C VAL A 152 -6.87 -4.98 6.01
N ILE A 153 -7.35 -4.23 7.00
CA ILE A 153 -8.77 -4.20 7.35
C ILE A 153 -9.55 -3.35 6.36
N SER A 154 -9.05 -2.18 5.93
CA SER A 154 -9.78 -1.26 5.05
C SER A 154 -9.97 -1.83 3.63
N CYS A 155 -8.98 -2.57 3.11
CA CYS A 155 -9.01 -3.08 1.73
C CYS A 155 -9.56 -4.51 1.63
N ALA A 156 -9.85 -5.17 2.75
CA ALA A 156 -10.43 -6.51 2.74
C ALA A 156 -11.88 -6.50 2.21
N ASP A 157 -12.21 -7.52 1.41
CA ASP A 157 -13.51 -7.80 0.83
C ASP A 157 -14.43 -8.60 1.76
N SER A 158 -13.86 -9.38 2.68
CA SER A 158 -14.59 -10.13 3.70
C SER A 158 -13.90 -10.07 5.07
N GLU A 159 -14.68 -10.30 6.13
CA GLU A 159 -14.17 -10.44 7.49
C GLU A 159 -13.17 -11.60 7.59
N GLU A 160 -13.45 -12.74 6.95
CA GLU A 160 -12.60 -13.94 6.98
C GLU A 160 -11.18 -13.67 6.47
N LYS A 161 -11.06 -12.92 5.36
CA LYS A 161 -9.76 -12.57 4.80
C LYS A 161 -9.02 -11.55 5.65
N ALA A 162 -9.74 -10.58 6.23
CA ALA A 162 -9.15 -9.63 7.17
C ALA A 162 -8.63 -10.37 8.41
N LEU A 163 -9.44 -11.29 8.96
CA LEU A 163 -9.11 -12.11 10.11
C LEU A 163 -7.87 -12.96 9.86
N GLU A 164 -7.82 -13.71 8.76
CA GLU A 164 -6.63 -14.53 8.42
C GLU A 164 -5.35 -13.67 8.42
N ARG A 165 -5.40 -12.49 7.79
CA ARG A 165 -4.24 -11.60 7.68
C ARG A 165 -3.86 -10.94 8.99
N ILE A 166 -4.84 -10.54 9.79
CA ILE A 166 -4.61 -9.93 11.10
C ILE A 166 -4.03 -10.95 12.07
N GLU A 167 -4.53 -12.18 12.10
CA GLU A 167 -3.95 -13.26 12.92
C GLU A 167 -2.49 -13.52 12.54
N ILE A 168 -2.16 -13.55 11.24
CA ILE A 168 -0.77 -13.68 10.77
C ILE A 168 0.11 -12.55 11.33
N LEU A 169 -0.36 -11.30 11.29
CA LEU A 169 0.38 -10.15 11.80
C LEU A 169 0.53 -10.18 13.34
N LEU A 170 -0.55 -10.51 14.06
CA LEU A 170 -0.52 -10.63 15.52
C LEU A 170 0.44 -11.74 15.97
N ASN A 171 0.43 -12.90 15.29
CA ASN A 171 1.38 -13.99 15.53
C ASN A 171 2.84 -13.57 15.27
N ARG A 172 3.05 -12.56 14.43
CA ARG A 172 4.38 -12.00 14.14
C ARG A 172 4.78 -10.91 15.15
N GLY A 173 3.92 -10.58 16.11
CA GLY A 173 4.18 -9.60 17.16
C GLY A 173 3.93 -8.15 16.73
N VAL A 174 3.14 -7.91 15.67
CA VAL A 174 2.76 -6.56 15.27
C VAL A 174 1.86 -5.95 16.34
N ASP A 175 2.18 -4.71 16.74
CA ASP A 175 1.38 -3.99 17.73
C ASP A 175 0.03 -3.53 17.11
N PRO A 176 -1.12 -4.06 17.59
CA PRO A 176 -2.44 -3.63 17.12
C PRO A 176 -2.82 -2.22 17.58
N ASN A 177 -1.99 -1.59 18.41
CA ASN A 177 -2.17 -0.20 18.85
C ASN A 177 -1.35 0.79 18.02
N ALA A 178 -0.48 0.31 17.11
CA ALA A 178 0.34 1.16 16.28
C ALA A 178 -0.55 2.03 15.37
N SER A 179 -0.60 3.32 15.66
CA SER A 179 -1.24 4.33 14.80
C SER A 179 -0.27 4.81 13.74
N TYR A 180 -0.79 5.18 12.58
CA TYR A 180 -0.06 5.85 11.50
C TYR A 180 0.61 7.14 12.00
N ASP A 181 -0.11 7.93 12.81
CA ASP A 181 0.38 9.14 13.49
C ASP A 181 -0.21 9.22 14.91
N ALA A 182 0.59 9.64 15.88
CA ALA A 182 0.20 9.80 17.29
C ALA A 182 -0.88 10.88 17.47
N VAL A 183 -0.95 11.85 16.56
CA VAL A 183 -1.82 13.03 16.71
C VAL A 183 -3.14 12.90 15.93
N THR A 184 -3.19 12.05 14.90
CA THR A 184 -4.14 12.28 13.80
C THR A 184 -5.33 11.30 13.78
N LEU A 185 -5.18 10.06 14.24
CA LEU A 185 -6.07 8.98 13.79
C LEU A 185 -6.32 7.89 14.84
N PHE A 186 -6.74 8.26 16.05
CA PHE A 186 -7.27 7.32 17.05
C PHE A 186 -8.25 6.31 16.44
N GLU A 187 -9.00 6.72 15.42
CA GLU A 187 -9.99 5.93 14.67
C GLU A 187 -9.45 4.95 13.63
N GLU A 188 -8.19 5.11 13.22
CA GLU A 188 -7.54 4.17 12.30
C GLU A 188 -6.90 3.00 13.05
N ARG A 189 -7.08 2.95 14.38
CA ARG A 189 -6.76 1.74 15.13
C ARG A 189 -7.51 0.57 14.51
N PRO A 190 -6.82 -0.55 14.24
CA PRO A 190 -7.40 -1.73 13.62
C PRO A 190 -8.76 -2.15 14.20
N ILE A 191 -8.91 -2.07 15.52
CA ILE A 191 -10.15 -2.45 16.22
C ILE A 191 -11.34 -1.58 15.80
N PHE A 192 -11.14 -0.28 15.62
CA PHE A 192 -12.22 0.63 15.23
C PHE A 192 -12.55 0.48 13.75
N CYS A 193 -11.57 0.17 12.90
CA CYS A 193 -11.83 -0.17 11.51
C CYS A 193 -12.68 -1.44 11.38
N ALA A 194 -12.37 -2.48 12.17
CA ALA A 194 -13.20 -3.69 12.25
C ALA A 194 -14.61 -3.37 12.75
N ALA A 195 -14.73 -2.52 13.77
CA ALA A 195 -16.00 -2.10 14.35
C ALA A 195 -16.86 -1.26 13.39
N LYS A 196 -16.27 -0.34 12.60
CA LYS A 196 -16.95 0.43 11.53
C LYS A 196 -17.61 -0.51 10.52
N ARG A 197 -17.00 -1.66 10.24
CA ARG A 197 -17.50 -2.69 9.32
C ARG A 197 -18.40 -3.74 9.98
N ARG A 198 -18.61 -3.64 11.30
CA ARG A 198 -19.38 -4.58 12.14
C ARG A 198 -18.85 -6.03 12.08
N TRP A 199 -17.54 -6.18 11.92
CA TRP A 199 -16.84 -7.47 11.88
C TRP A 199 -16.59 -7.97 13.30
N LYS A 200 -17.56 -8.72 13.85
CA LYS A 200 -17.58 -9.11 15.27
C LYS A 200 -16.43 -10.03 15.65
N ASN A 201 -16.09 -11.02 14.82
CA ASN A 201 -15.00 -11.97 15.09
C ASN A 201 -13.66 -11.26 15.04
N LEU A 202 -13.50 -10.31 14.11
CA LEU A 202 -12.28 -9.51 14.03
C LEU A 202 -12.15 -8.55 15.22
N VAL A 203 -13.24 -7.90 15.63
CA VAL A 203 -13.24 -7.06 16.85
C VAL A 203 -12.89 -7.90 18.07
N GLU A 204 -13.48 -9.08 18.24
CA GLU A 204 -13.20 -9.99 19.35
C GLU A 204 -11.73 -10.42 19.39
N THR A 205 -11.14 -10.73 18.24
CA THR A 205 -9.72 -11.06 18.13
C THR A 205 -8.84 -9.89 18.54
N LEU A 206 -9.14 -8.68 18.05
CA LEU A 206 -8.37 -7.48 18.35
C LEU A 206 -8.53 -7.02 19.80
N LEU A 207 -9.68 -7.27 20.45
CA LEU A 207 -9.92 -6.92 21.86
C LEU A 207 -8.89 -7.54 22.80
N GLN A 208 -8.40 -8.74 22.49
CA GLN A 208 -7.45 -9.48 23.34
C GLN A 208 -6.07 -8.84 23.38
N SER A 209 -5.69 -8.09 22.36
CA SER A 209 -4.35 -7.53 22.18
C SER A 209 -4.32 -6.00 22.09
N THR A 210 -5.49 -5.34 22.12
CA THR A 210 -5.61 -3.88 22.00
C THR A 210 -5.82 -3.23 23.37
N ASN A 211 -5.06 -2.18 23.66
CA ASN A 211 -5.19 -1.40 24.89
C ASN A 211 -6.59 -0.80 25.00
N ARG A 212 -7.23 -1.03 26.16
CA ARG A 212 -8.55 -0.49 26.47
C ARG A 212 -8.56 1.02 26.37
N VAL A 213 -9.60 1.55 25.76
CA VAL A 213 -9.86 2.98 25.73
C VAL A 213 -10.87 3.32 26.85
N PRO A 214 -10.54 4.27 27.74
CA PRO A 214 -11.47 4.79 28.73
C PRO A 214 -12.77 5.33 28.10
N GLY A 215 -13.88 5.22 28.81
CA GLY A 215 -15.19 5.73 28.34
C GLY A 215 -15.93 4.82 27.34
N ILE A 216 -15.29 3.75 26.86
CA ILE A 216 -15.93 2.75 26.00
C ILE A 216 -16.22 1.48 26.80
N GLU A 217 -17.42 0.91 26.62
CA GLU A 217 -17.68 -0.46 27.05
C GLU A 217 -16.81 -1.40 26.22
N TRP A 218 -15.78 -1.97 26.85
CA TRP A 218 -14.72 -2.71 26.15
C TRP A 218 -15.11 -4.17 25.87
N THR A 219 -16.25 -4.32 25.22
CA THR A 219 -16.83 -5.57 24.71
C THR A 219 -16.99 -5.45 23.20
N THR A 220 -17.17 -6.57 22.49
CA THR A 220 -17.37 -6.55 21.03
C THR A 220 -18.53 -5.65 20.64
N GLU A 221 -19.66 -5.77 21.36
CA GLU A 221 -20.85 -4.96 21.09
C GLU A 221 -20.64 -3.50 21.51
N GLY A 222 -19.99 -3.25 22.67
CA GLY A 222 -19.74 -1.91 23.17
C GLY A 222 -18.81 -1.09 22.26
N VAL A 223 -17.76 -1.70 21.72
CA VAL A 223 -16.86 -1.03 20.75
C VAL A 223 -17.59 -0.76 19.43
N ILE A 224 -18.38 -1.71 18.92
CA ILE A 224 -19.20 -1.52 17.71
C ILE A 224 -20.21 -0.39 17.93
N GLN A 225 -20.92 -0.39 19.06
CA GLN A 225 -21.90 0.64 19.38
C GLN A 225 -21.25 2.02 19.47
N TYR A 226 -20.11 2.13 20.15
CA TYR A 226 -19.37 3.38 20.28
C TYR A 226 -18.96 3.96 18.92
N VAL A 227 -18.35 3.15 18.06
CA VAL A 227 -17.89 3.60 16.72
C VAL A 227 -19.06 4.01 15.81
N ASN A 228 -20.25 3.48 16.05
CA ASN A 228 -21.47 3.84 15.32
C ASN A 228 -22.31 4.92 16.05
N SER A 229 -21.81 5.50 17.14
CA SER A 229 -22.51 6.54 17.90
C SER A 229 -22.27 7.94 17.33
N GLU A 230 -23.19 8.87 17.61
CA GLU A 230 -23.00 10.28 17.28
C GLU A 230 -21.77 10.87 17.97
N ALA A 231 -21.47 10.45 19.21
CA ALA A 231 -20.29 10.89 19.95
C ALA A 231 -18.97 10.58 19.23
N PHE A 232 -18.86 9.40 18.60
CA PHE A 232 -17.71 9.07 17.77
C PHE A 232 -17.66 9.92 16.49
N GLY A 233 -18.82 10.21 15.89
CA GLY A 233 -18.93 11.12 14.74
C GLY A 233 -18.53 12.57 15.07
N THR A 234 -18.86 13.07 16.26
CA THR A 234 -18.44 14.40 16.74
C THR A 234 -16.94 14.41 17.07
N PHE A 235 -16.43 13.38 17.75
CA PHE A 235 -15.00 13.22 17.99
C PHE A 235 -14.20 13.21 16.67
N HIS A 236 -14.71 12.53 15.63
CA HIS A 236 -14.12 12.51 14.30
C HIS A 236 -13.95 13.91 13.69
N LYS A 237 -15.01 14.73 13.77
CA LYS A 237 -14.99 16.11 13.29
C LYS A 237 -13.95 16.92 14.06
N VAL A 238 -13.98 16.85 15.39
CA VAL A 238 -13.11 17.63 16.26
C VAL A 238 -11.63 17.26 16.07
N THR A 239 -11.30 15.98 15.94
CA THR A 239 -9.91 15.52 15.76
C THR A 239 -9.31 16.01 14.43
N ARG A 240 -10.10 16.03 13.35
CA ARG A 240 -9.67 16.59 12.05
C ARG A 240 -9.46 18.11 12.10
N VAL A 241 -10.24 18.82 12.92
CA VAL A 241 -10.12 20.27 13.13
C VAL A 241 -8.84 20.62 13.90
N LEU A 242 -8.45 19.81 14.88
CA LEU A 242 -7.27 20.08 15.74
C LEU A 242 -5.95 20.15 14.98
N HIS A 243 -5.78 19.34 13.94
CA HIS A 243 -4.57 19.35 13.12
C HIS A 243 -4.39 20.67 12.35
N LEU A 244 -5.50 21.32 11.99
CA LEU A 244 -5.49 22.63 11.34
C LEU A 244 -5.48 23.76 12.36
N LYS A 245 -5.59 23.51 13.67
CA LYS A 245 -5.64 24.57 14.70
C LYS A 245 -4.38 25.44 14.67
N ASP A 246 -3.19 24.85 14.64
CA ASP A 246 -1.94 25.61 14.60
C ASP A 246 -1.75 26.34 13.27
N ARG A 247 -2.16 25.72 12.15
CA ARG A 247 -2.12 26.32 10.82
C ARG A 247 -3.13 27.47 10.68
N LEU A 248 -4.35 27.30 11.20
CA LEU A 248 -5.39 28.31 11.27
C LEU A 248 -4.93 29.49 12.14
N LEU A 249 -4.36 29.22 13.32
CA LEU A 249 -3.77 30.24 14.19
C LEU A 249 -2.62 30.98 13.48
N GLN A 250 -1.81 30.29 12.68
CA GLN A 250 -0.74 30.89 11.89
C GLN A 250 -1.25 31.77 10.74
N GLU A 251 -2.23 31.31 9.96
CA GLU A 251 -2.84 32.09 8.88
C GLU A 251 -3.61 33.31 9.40
N ILE A 252 -4.26 33.19 10.56
CA ILE A 252 -4.89 34.32 11.27
C ILE A 252 -3.83 35.33 11.71
N ARG A 253 -2.73 34.88 12.32
CA ARG A 253 -1.60 35.76 12.71
C ARG A 253 -0.93 36.43 11.52
N ALA A 254 -0.93 35.78 10.36
CA ALA A 254 -0.40 36.31 9.10
C ALA A 254 -1.38 37.21 8.33
N ASN A 255 -2.61 37.44 8.83
CA ASN A 255 -3.65 38.23 8.17
C ASN A 255 -4.10 37.69 6.79
N HIS A 256 -3.95 36.38 6.57
CA HIS A 256 -4.40 35.73 5.34
C HIS A 256 -5.89 35.34 5.45
N CYS A 257 -6.77 36.34 5.43
CA CYS A 257 -8.20 36.18 5.73
C CYS A 257 -8.93 35.17 4.82
N LEU A 258 -8.54 35.05 3.54
CA LEU A 258 -9.10 34.09 2.59
C LEU A 258 -8.66 32.64 2.88
N ALA A 259 -7.42 32.43 3.32
CA ALA A 259 -6.92 31.12 3.70
C ALA A 259 -7.56 30.65 5.01
N ALA A 260 -7.71 31.55 5.98
CA ALA A 260 -8.44 31.28 7.21
C ALA A 260 -9.94 30.97 6.95
N ASP A 261 -10.61 31.73 6.07
CA ASP A 261 -12.01 31.50 5.68
C ASP A 261 -12.20 30.18 4.91
N LEU A 262 -11.28 29.82 4.01
CA LEU A 262 -11.29 28.50 3.35
C LEU A 262 -11.05 27.36 4.33
N ILE A 263 -10.14 27.52 5.31
CA ILE A 263 -9.94 26.53 6.36
C ILE A 263 -11.25 26.35 7.15
N CYS A 264 -11.89 27.43 7.60
CA CYS A 264 -13.19 27.36 8.28
C CYS A 264 -14.29 26.68 7.43
N LYS A 265 -14.33 26.94 6.12
CA LYS A 265 -15.31 26.33 5.19
C LYS A 265 -15.03 24.86 4.88
N VAL A 266 -13.77 24.48 4.71
CA VAL A 266 -13.33 23.08 4.49
C VAL A 266 -13.59 22.22 5.74
N LEU A 267 -13.60 22.85 6.92
CA LEU A 267 -13.85 22.18 8.19
C LEU A 267 -15.34 21.83 8.44
N HIS A 268 -16.31 22.37 7.69
CA HIS A 268 -17.76 22.15 7.93
C HIS A 268 -18.19 22.30 9.41
N VAL A 269 -17.57 23.22 10.14
CA VAL A 269 -17.83 23.47 11.57
C VAL A 269 -18.96 24.48 11.71
N ASP A 270 -20.19 23.98 11.83
CA ASP A 270 -21.17 24.53 12.78
C ASP A 270 -21.08 23.63 14.02
N MET A 271 -20.04 23.80 14.86
CA MET A 271 -19.97 23.14 16.16
C MET A 271 -20.62 24.04 17.21
N ASP A 272 -21.53 23.47 17.99
CA ASP A 272 -22.11 24.19 19.12
C ASP A 272 -21.18 24.17 20.36
N MET A 273 -21.58 24.91 21.40
CA MET A 273 -20.80 25.00 22.64
C MET A 273 -20.73 23.69 23.42
N GLU A 274 -21.73 22.79 23.29
CA GLU A 274 -21.73 21.50 23.99
C GLU A 274 -20.69 20.54 23.39
N GLU A 275 -20.51 20.56 22.07
CA GLU A 275 -19.48 19.78 21.39
C GLU A 275 -18.05 20.22 21.78
N TRP A 276 -17.86 21.51 22.13
CA TRP A 276 -16.60 22.04 22.64
C TRP A 276 -16.27 21.59 24.07
N ASP A 277 -17.25 21.57 24.96
CA ASP A 277 -17.07 21.15 26.35
C ASP A 277 -16.78 19.64 26.44
N LEU A 278 -17.45 18.82 25.60
CA LEU A 278 -17.18 17.39 25.50
C LEU A 278 -15.73 17.12 25.06
N TYR A 279 -15.21 17.90 24.12
CA TYR A 279 -13.82 17.79 23.68
C TYR A 279 -12.82 18.14 24.80
N GLN A 280 -13.04 19.23 25.55
CA GLN A 280 -12.18 19.60 26.67
C GLN A 280 -12.10 18.49 27.71
N SER A 281 -13.22 17.82 27.99
CA SER A 281 -13.27 16.69 28.92
C SER A 281 -12.52 15.44 28.44
N LEU A 282 -12.43 15.21 27.12
CA LEU A 282 -11.73 14.05 26.56
C LEU A 282 -10.22 14.28 26.50
N CYS A 283 -9.75 15.51 26.31
CA CYS A 283 -8.33 15.85 26.33
C CYS A 283 -7.67 15.78 27.70
N GLU A 284 -8.43 15.86 28.79
CA GLU A 284 -7.89 15.65 30.14
C GLU A 284 -7.64 14.17 30.46
N ILE A 285 -8.08 13.25 29.59
CA ILE A 285 -8.00 11.79 29.76
C ILE A 285 -6.82 11.18 28.96
N PHE A 286 -6.25 11.91 27.99
CA PHE A 286 -5.13 11.48 27.14
C PHE A 286 -3.86 12.32 27.39
#